data_AF-A0A914VZE6-F1
#
_entry.id   AF-A0A914VZE6-F1
#
_cell.length_a   1.000
_cell.length_b   1.000
_cell.length_c   1.000
_cell.angle_alpha   90.00
_cell.angle_beta   90.00
_cell.angle_gamma   90.00
#
_symmetry.space_group_name_H-M   'P 1'
#
loop_
_entity.id
_entity.type
_entity.pdbx_description
1 polymer ?
#
loop_
_entity_poly.entity_id
_entity_poly.type
_entity_poly.pdbx_seq_one_letter_code
_entity_poly.pdbx_strand_id
1 'polypeptide(L)'
;MPHMFDSLGVTKRQVAVGAAVLGVGCAIGFGTHLTYVDRALEIRPDDNIVLHMRGRWSFSVAQLSWIERKVAATLFASPPNATVEDALADFLEAERVKPGEWIENLVYVAKCYLALNDQTSAMPYLRTALSGLEVTDPGDQAALEEARLLMKSIT
;
A
#
# COMPACT_ATOMS: atom_id res chain seq x y z
N MET A 1 -20.28 29.13 -2.28
CA MET A 1 -19.23 28.86 -1.27
C MET A 1 -17.84 28.78 -1.92
N PRO A 2 -17.22 29.90 -2.39
CA PRO A 2 -15.85 29.87 -2.94
C PRO A 2 -14.77 30.23 -1.91
N HIS A 3 -15.14 30.84 -0.78
CA HIS A 3 -14.20 31.59 0.08
C HIS A 3 -13.49 30.77 1.17
N MET A 4 -13.71 29.46 1.26
CA MET A 4 -13.05 28.62 2.27
C MET A 4 -11.68 28.11 1.82
N PHE A 5 -11.42 28.06 0.50
CA PHE A 5 -10.21 27.43 -0.05
C PHE A 5 -9.02 28.40 -0.23
N ASP A 6 -9.30 29.72 -0.30
CA ASP A 6 -8.26 30.74 -0.49
C ASP A 6 -7.46 31.04 0.80
N SER A 7 -8.00 30.75 1.99
CA SER A 7 -7.34 31.01 3.27
C SER A 7 -6.24 30.01 3.63
N LEU A 8 -6.16 28.88 2.93
CA LEU A 8 -5.20 27.81 3.19
C LEU A 8 -4.05 27.75 2.16
N GLY A 9 -4.05 28.62 1.13
CA GLY A 9 -3.00 28.64 0.11
C GLY A 9 -2.94 27.39 -0.77
N VAL A 10 -4.03 26.62 -0.84
CA VAL A 10 -4.08 25.32 -1.52
C VAL A 10 -4.63 25.50 -2.94
N THR A 11 -3.81 25.20 -3.94
CA THR A 11 -4.16 25.26 -5.36
C THR A 11 -5.10 24.13 -5.76
N LYS A 12 -5.88 24.31 -6.84
CA LYS A 12 -6.76 23.25 -7.41
C LYS A 12 -6.03 21.91 -7.65
N ARG A 13 -4.73 21.95 -7.92
CA ARG A 13 -3.86 20.77 -8.08
C ARG A 13 -3.66 20.02 -6.77
N GLN A 14 -3.52 20.73 -5.66
CA GLN A 14 -3.42 20.14 -4.32
C GLN A 14 -4.77 19.60 -3.83
N VAL A 15 -5.90 20.18 -4.26
CA VAL A 15 -7.24 19.59 -4.02
C VAL A 15 -7.43 18.30 -4.81
N ALA A 16 -6.95 18.23 -6.05
CA ALA A 16 -6.97 17.00 -6.85
C ALA A 16 -6.06 15.91 -6.26
N VAL A 17 -4.90 16.29 -5.71
CA VAL A 17 -4.02 15.39 -4.96
C VAL A 17 -4.65 14.94 -3.64
N GLY A 18 -5.31 15.84 -2.91
CA GLY A 18 -6.12 15.49 -1.75
C GLY A 18 -7.27 14.54 -2.10
N ALA A 19 -7.93 14.74 -3.25
CA ALA A 19 -8.95 13.84 -3.77
C ALA A 19 -8.38 12.49 -4.24
N ALA A 20 -7.13 12.44 -4.72
CA ALA A 20 -6.42 11.20 -5.02
C ALA A 20 -6.03 10.44 -3.74
N VAL A 21 -5.57 11.15 -2.70
CA VAL A 21 -5.35 10.59 -1.36
C VAL A 21 -6.66 10.09 -0.74
N LEU A 22 -7.78 10.78 -0.97
CA LEU A 22 -9.13 10.35 -0.59
C LEU A 22 -9.68 9.23 -1.48
N GLY A 23 -9.21 9.11 -2.73
CA GLY A 23 -9.59 8.05 -3.68
C GLY A 23 -8.84 6.73 -3.43
N VAL A 24 -7.58 6.81 -2.99
CA VAL A 24 -6.82 5.67 -2.43
C VAL A 24 -7.32 5.35 -1.01
N GLY A 25 -7.87 6.35 -0.30
CA GLY A 25 -8.54 6.23 0.99
C GLY A 25 -10.07 6.17 0.89
N CYS A 26 -10.61 5.30 0.04
CA CYS A 26 -12.06 5.16 -0.07
C CYS A 26 -12.67 4.64 1.24
N ALA A 27 -13.32 5.56 1.96
CA ALA A 27 -14.56 5.43 2.73
C ALA A 27 -14.55 5.35 4.27
N ILE A 28 -13.46 5.12 5.00
CA ILE A 28 -13.54 5.14 6.48
C ILE A 28 -12.27 5.78 7.05
N GLY A 29 -12.43 6.71 7.98
CA GLY A 29 -11.35 7.52 8.55
C GLY A 29 -10.08 6.73 8.80
N PHE A 30 -8.96 7.21 8.25
CA PHE A 30 -7.62 6.63 8.44
C PHE A 30 -7.31 6.33 9.91
N GLY A 31 -7.86 7.10 10.87
CA GLY A 31 -7.70 6.88 12.30
C GLY A 31 -8.53 5.73 12.90
N THR A 32 -9.71 5.39 12.37
CA THR A 32 -10.54 4.31 12.93
C THR A 32 -10.24 2.97 12.26
N HIS A 33 -9.92 2.95 10.97
CA HIS A 33 -9.58 1.72 10.26
C HIS A 33 -8.36 1.02 10.89
N LEU A 34 -7.31 1.76 11.20
CA LEU A 34 -6.14 1.20 11.89
C LEU A 34 -6.49 0.66 13.27
N THR A 35 -7.35 1.33 14.04
CA THR A 35 -7.76 0.80 15.36
C THR A 35 -8.48 -0.55 15.25
N TYR A 36 -9.27 -0.77 14.20
CA TYR A 36 -9.93 -2.07 13.99
C TYR A 36 -8.97 -3.13 13.45
N VAL A 37 -8.08 -2.76 12.54
CA VAL A 37 -7.04 -3.64 11.99
C VAL A 37 -6.07 -4.10 13.08
N ASP A 38 -5.57 -3.16 13.88
CA ASP A 38 -4.66 -3.46 14.99
C ASP A 38 -5.37 -4.33 16.04
N ARG A 39 -6.62 -4.01 16.37
CA ARG A 39 -7.41 -4.86 17.29
C ARG A 39 -7.69 -6.25 16.71
N ALA A 40 -7.87 -6.37 15.41
CA ALA A 40 -8.03 -7.67 14.75
C ALA A 40 -6.73 -8.49 14.84
N LEU A 41 -5.57 -7.86 14.65
CA LEU A 41 -4.26 -8.51 14.76
C LEU A 41 -3.90 -8.86 16.21
N GLU A 42 -4.39 -8.13 17.21
CA GLU A 42 -4.29 -8.53 18.62
C GLU A 42 -5.05 -9.83 18.91
N ILE A 43 -6.15 -10.10 18.19
CA ILE A 43 -6.97 -11.30 18.38
C ILE A 43 -6.45 -12.46 17.51
N ARG A 44 -6.07 -12.18 16.27
CA ARG A 44 -5.51 -13.14 15.30
C ARG A 44 -4.32 -12.52 14.57
N PRO A 45 -3.10 -12.68 15.09
CA PRO A 45 -1.91 -12.06 14.51
C PRO A 45 -1.48 -12.68 13.18
N ASP A 46 -1.99 -13.86 12.85
CA ASP A 46 -1.69 -14.64 11.64
C ASP A 46 -2.77 -14.50 10.55
N ASP A 47 -3.68 -13.53 10.67
CA ASP A 47 -4.66 -13.26 9.61
C ASP A 47 -3.98 -12.57 8.41
N ASN A 48 -3.63 -13.37 7.40
CA ASN A 48 -3.02 -12.90 6.15
C ASN A 48 -3.80 -11.75 5.48
N ILE A 49 -5.13 -11.73 5.56
CA ILE A 49 -5.95 -10.69 4.92
C ILE A 49 -5.75 -9.37 5.68
N VAL A 50 -5.83 -9.42 7.00
CA VAL A 50 -5.68 -8.22 7.85
C VAL A 50 -4.25 -7.67 7.79
N LEU A 51 -3.25 -8.56 7.80
CA LEU A 51 -1.84 -8.20 7.59
C LEU A 51 -1.64 -7.50 6.25
N HIS A 52 -2.15 -8.09 5.17
CA HIS A 52 -2.05 -7.49 3.84
C HIS A 52 -2.76 -6.13 3.75
N MET A 53 -3.92 -5.97 4.40
CA MET A 53 -4.62 -4.69 4.47
C MET A 53 -3.80 -3.62 5.19
N ARG A 54 -3.16 -3.97 6.32
CA ARG A 54 -2.27 -3.05 7.04
C ARG A 54 -1.03 -2.71 6.21
N GLY A 55 -0.42 -3.71 5.56
CA GLY A 55 0.71 -3.51 4.67
C GLY A 55 0.40 -2.57 3.51
N ARG A 56 -0.76 -2.72 2.85
CA ARG A 56 -1.20 -1.82 1.77
C ARG A 56 -1.37 -0.38 2.24
N TRP A 57 -1.91 -0.20 3.45
CA TRP A 57 -2.02 1.10 4.06
C TRP A 57 -0.63 1.71 4.32
N SER A 58 0.25 0.97 4.99
CA SER A 58 1.60 1.40 5.33
C SER A 58 2.40 1.78 4.08
N PHE A 59 2.32 0.95 3.03
CA PHE A 59 2.98 1.20 1.75
C PHE A 59 2.46 2.49 1.11
N SER A 60 1.13 2.69 1.07
CA SER A 60 0.52 3.88 0.49
C SER A 60 0.94 5.16 1.21
N VAL A 61 1.02 5.11 2.54
CA VAL A 61 1.49 6.23 3.37
C VAL A 61 2.97 6.53 3.14
N ALA A 62 3.80 5.49 3.04
CA ALA A 62 5.23 5.65 2.78
C ALA A 62 5.51 6.33 1.42
N GLN A 63 4.68 6.03 0.41
CA GLN A 63 4.80 6.60 -0.94
C GLN A 63 4.30 8.05 -1.06
N LEU A 64 3.67 8.63 -0.04
CA LEU A 64 3.23 10.03 -0.08
C LEU A 64 4.45 10.96 -0.28
N SER A 65 4.33 11.95 -1.15
CA SER A 65 5.31 13.02 -1.28
C SER A 65 5.33 13.93 -0.04
N TRP A 66 6.39 14.72 0.12
CA TRP A 66 6.48 15.73 1.18
C TRP A 66 5.29 16.71 1.18
N ILE A 67 4.76 17.04 0.00
CA ILE A 67 3.61 17.94 -0.14
C ILE A 67 2.31 17.24 0.31
N GLU A 68 2.11 15.98 -0.11
CA GLU A 68 0.96 15.18 0.31
C GLU A 68 0.95 14.94 1.82
N ARG A 69 2.11 14.66 2.42
CA ARG A 69 2.26 14.54 3.87
C ARG A 69 1.86 15.82 4.61
N LYS A 70 2.21 17.00 4.08
CA LYS A 70 1.80 18.28 4.68
C LYS A 70 0.29 18.53 4.58
N VAL A 71 -0.32 18.18 3.46
CA VAL A 71 -1.78 18.27 3.28
C VAL A 71 -2.49 17.30 4.23
N ALA A 72 -2.02 16.05 4.33
CA ALA A 72 -2.54 15.07 5.28
C ALA A 72 -2.39 15.53 6.74
N ALA A 73 -1.21 16.06 7.13
CA ALA A 73 -0.98 16.59 8.47
C ALA A 73 -1.96 17.73 8.84
N THR A 74 -2.30 18.56 7.86
CA THR A 74 -3.21 19.69 8.05
C THR A 74 -4.66 19.23 8.23
N LEU A 75 -5.05 18.14 7.57
CA LEU A 75 -6.39 17.56 7.66
C LEU A 75 -6.57 16.62 8.86
N PHE A 76 -5.50 15.96 9.32
CA PHE A 76 -5.56 14.85 10.29
C PHE A 76 -4.76 15.10 11.59
N ALA A 77 -4.34 16.34 11.86
CA ALA A 77 -3.57 16.80 13.03
C ALA A 77 -2.14 16.22 13.19
N SER A 78 -1.88 14.99 12.75
CA SER A 78 -0.54 14.43 12.55
C SER A 78 -0.50 13.60 11.27
N PRO A 79 0.55 13.72 10.44
CA PRO A 79 0.69 12.87 9.27
C PRO A 79 0.89 11.43 9.76
N PRO A 80 0.23 10.43 9.16
CA PRO A 80 0.53 9.05 9.45
C PRO A 80 2.01 8.78 9.10
N ASN A 81 2.77 8.26 10.05
CA ASN A 81 4.17 7.88 9.88
C ASN A 81 4.23 6.36 9.73
N ALA A 82 4.09 5.87 8.49
CA ALA A 82 4.36 4.49 8.16
C ALA A 82 5.47 4.42 7.10
N THR A 83 6.29 3.40 7.20
CA THR A 83 7.46 3.19 6.34
C THR A 83 7.24 2.04 5.37
N VAL A 84 8.14 1.91 4.39
CA VAL A 84 8.09 0.77 3.46
C VAL A 84 8.45 -0.52 4.20
N GLU A 85 9.30 -0.42 5.21
CA GLU A 85 9.72 -1.51 6.08
C GLU A 85 8.55 -2.06 6.91
N ASP A 86 7.69 -1.19 7.44
CA ASP A 86 6.46 -1.61 8.15
C ASP A 86 5.55 -2.40 7.21
N ALA A 87 5.38 -1.92 5.98
CA ALA A 87 4.58 -2.60 4.97
C ALA A 87 5.19 -3.96 4.59
N LEU A 88 6.50 -4.00 4.38
CA LEU A 88 7.22 -5.21 4.02
C LEU A 88 7.08 -6.28 5.10
N ALA A 89 7.21 -5.90 6.38
CA ALA A 89 7.05 -6.83 7.49
C ALA A 89 5.66 -7.50 7.49
N ASP A 90 4.60 -6.72 7.28
CA ASP A 90 3.23 -7.23 7.21
C ASP A 90 3.02 -8.17 6.01
N PHE A 91 3.52 -7.80 4.82
CA PHE A 91 3.38 -8.64 3.63
C PHE A 91 4.18 -9.94 3.72
N LEU A 92 5.36 -9.92 4.33
CA LEU A 92 6.16 -11.12 4.58
C LEU A 92 5.48 -12.04 5.60
N GLU A 93 4.82 -11.50 6.62
CA GLU A 93 4.06 -12.32 7.57
C GLU A 93 2.82 -12.91 6.90
N ALA A 94 2.11 -12.14 6.06
CA ALA A 94 1.01 -12.67 5.26
C ALA A 94 1.48 -13.80 4.31
N GLU A 95 2.64 -13.63 3.69
CA GLU A 95 3.29 -14.63 2.84
C GLU A 95 3.68 -15.88 3.64
N ARG A 96 4.17 -15.73 4.88
CA ARG A 96 4.51 -16.84 5.77
C ARG A 96 3.28 -17.71 6.08
N VAL A 97 2.11 -17.11 6.17
CA VAL A 97 0.84 -17.81 6.45
C VAL A 97 0.32 -18.55 5.22
N LYS A 98 0.43 -17.96 4.01
CA LYS A 98 0.01 -18.56 2.74
C LYS A 98 1.10 -18.44 1.68
N PRO A 99 2.13 -19.30 1.73
CA PRO A 99 3.32 -19.14 0.90
C PRO A 99 3.03 -19.45 -0.57
N GLY A 100 3.30 -18.49 -1.43
CA GLY A 100 3.25 -18.64 -2.88
C GLY A 100 1.84 -18.76 -3.46
N GLU A 101 0.79 -18.49 -2.69
CA GLU A 101 -0.59 -18.68 -3.15
C GLU A 101 -1.28 -17.39 -3.55
N TRP A 102 -0.78 -16.22 -3.12
CA TRP A 102 -1.46 -14.95 -3.31
C TRP A 102 -0.64 -13.99 -4.18
N ILE A 103 -1.05 -13.87 -5.45
CA ILE A 103 -0.37 -13.06 -6.47
C ILE A 103 -0.22 -11.61 -5.99
N GLU A 104 -1.31 -10.97 -5.56
CA GLU A 104 -1.28 -9.58 -5.11
C GLU A 104 -0.28 -9.37 -3.96
N ASN A 105 -0.25 -10.27 -2.97
CA ASN A 105 0.70 -10.20 -1.87
C ASN A 105 2.16 -10.26 -2.35
N LEU A 106 2.47 -11.24 -3.21
CA LEU A 106 3.81 -11.38 -3.80
C LEU A 106 4.26 -10.13 -4.56
N VAL A 107 3.35 -9.50 -5.30
CA VAL A 107 3.63 -8.25 -6.02
C VAL A 107 3.92 -7.11 -5.03
N TYR A 108 3.15 -6.99 -3.94
CA TYR A 108 3.43 -5.97 -2.92
C TYR A 108 4.74 -6.20 -2.17
N VAL A 109 5.12 -7.45 -1.88
CA VAL A 109 6.45 -7.78 -1.33
C VAL A 109 7.55 -7.28 -2.28
N ALA A 110 7.43 -7.59 -3.57
CA ALA A 110 8.38 -7.13 -4.58
C ALA A 110 8.44 -5.60 -4.66
N LYS A 111 7.29 -4.90 -4.65
CA LYS A 111 7.21 -3.43 -4.67
C LYS A 111 7.93 -2.81 -3.47
N CYS A 112 7.79 -3.41 -2.29
CA CYS A 112 8.49 -2.94 -1.10
C CYS A 112 10.00 -3.07 -1.24
N TYR A 113 10.51 -4.24 -1.66
CA TYR A 113 11.94 -4.44 -1.91
C TYR A 113 12.48 -3.48 -2.98
N LEU A 114 11.75 -3.23 -4.06
CA LEU A 114 12.15 -2.26 -5.09
C LEU A 114 12.17 -0.82 -4.56
N ALA A 115 11.21 -0.44 -3.72
CA ALA A 115 11.21 0.87 -3.06
C ALA A 115 12.39 1.03 -2.07
N LEU A 116 12.88 -0.07 -1.51
CA LEU A 116 14.11 -0.14 -0.69
C LEU A 116 15.38 -0.31 -1.52
N ASN A 117 15.27 -0.26 -2.86
CA ASN A 117 16.38 -0.43 -3.80
C ASN A 117 17.08 -1.80 -3.69
N ASP A 118 16.37 -2.85 -3.25
CA ASP A 118 16.83 -4.23 -3.17
C ASP A 118 16.17 -5.08 -4.27
N GLN A 119 16.72 -5.00 -5.48
CA GLN A 119 16.23 -5.80 -6.62
C GLN A 119 16.46 -7.31 -6.44
N THR A 120 17.52 -7.69 -5.71
CA THR A 120 17.91 -9.09 -5.52
C THR A 120 16.83 -9.84 -4.74
N SER A 121 16.35 -9.22 -3.66
CA SER A 121 15.26 -9.77 -2.84
C SER A 121 13.90 -9.68 -3.53
N ALA A 122 13.68 -8.70 -4.43
CA ALA A 122 12.41 -8.57 -5.17
C ALA A 122 12.21 -9.68 -6.23
N MET A 123 13.27 -10.09 -6.93
CA MET A 123 13.22 -11.07 -8.03
C MET A 123 12.52 -12.40 -7.70
N PRO A 124 12.80 -13.10 -6.58
CA PRO A 124 12.15 -14.37 -6.28
C PRO A 124 10.62 -14.23 -6.20
N TYR A 125 10.10 -13.17 -5.56
CA TYR A 125 8.66 -12.95 -5.44
C TYR A 125 7.99 -12.67 -6.78
N LEU A 126 8.63 -11.85 -7.64
CA LEU A 126 8.11 -11.61 -8.99
C LEU A 126 8.13 -12.89 -9.84
N ARG A 127 9.17 -13.72 -9.72
CA ARG A 127 9.21 -15.02 -10.41
C ARG A 127 8.11 -15.94 -9.92
N THR A 128 7.90 -16.04 -8.61
CA THR A 128 6.81 -16.84 -8.03
C THR A 128 5.46 -16.35 -8.54
N ALA A 129 5.20 -15.03 -8.49
CA ALA A 129 3.96 -14.45 -9.00
C ALA A 129 3.74 -14.79 -10.50
N LEU A 130 4.79 -14.74 -11.32
CA LEU A 130 4.71 -15.04 -12.75
C LEU A 130 4.73 -16.53 -13.09
N SER A 131 5.01 -17.42 -12.14
CA SER A 131 5.25 -18.85 -12.38
C SER A 131 3.99 -19.72 -12.57
N GLY A 132 2.85 -19.10 -12.83
CA GLY A 132 1.61 -19.80 -13.21
C GLY A 132 0.65 -20.03 -12.06
N LEU A 133 0.61 -19.12 -11.08
CA LEU A 133 -0.51 -19.07 -10.14
C LEU A 133 -1.83 -18.93 -10.90
N GLU A 134 -2.85 -19.64 -10.44
CA GLU A 134 -4.15 -19.65 -11.09
C GLU A 134 -4.76 -18.25 -10.98
N VAL A 135 -5.10 -17.65 -12.13
CA VAL A 135 -5.79 -16.36 -12.16
C VAL A 135 -7.26 -16.64 -11.97
N THR A 136 -7.75 -16.35 -10.78
CA THR A 136 -9.14 -16.66 -10.41
C THR A 136 -10.06 -15.46 -10.58
N ASP A 137 -9.52 -14.24 -10.50
CA ASP A 137 -10.30 -13.01 -10.56
C ASP A 137 -9.59 -11.84 -11.28
N PRO A 138 -10.29 -10.73 -11.59
CA PRO A 138 -9.70 -9.57 -12.26
C PRO A 138 -8.55 -8.88 -11.49
N GLY A 139 -8.55 -8.96 -10.16
CA GLY A 139 -7.48 -8.47 -9.29
C GLY A 139 -6.18 -9.26 -9.49
N ASP A 140 -6.26 -10.59 -9.55
CA ASP A 140 -5.12 -11.45 -9.90
C ASP A 140 -4.52 -11.07 -11.26
N GLN A 141 -5.38 -10.82 -12.26
CA GLN A 141 -4.92 -10.42 -13.59
C GLN A 141 -4.20 -9.07 -13.57
N ALA A 142 -4.72 -8.10 -12.82
CA ALA A 142 -4.09 -6.79 -12.67
C ALA A 142 -2.74 -6.89 -11.95
N ALA A 143 -2.66 -7.68 -10.89
CA ALA A 143 -1.43 -7.93 -10.15
C ALA A 143 -0.38 -8.63 -11.03
N LEU A 144 -0.76 -9.62 -11.84
CA LEU A 144 0.15 -10.25 -12.79
C LEU A 144 0.71 -9.27 -13.81
N GLU A 145 -0.11 -8.39 -14.35
CA GLU A 145 0.37 -7.40 -15.31
C GLU A 145 1.33 -6.40 -14.65
N GLU A 146 1.04 -5.99 -13.42
CA GLU A 146 1.98 -5.19 -12.62
C GLU A 146 3.30 -5.93 -12.40
N ALA A 147 3.28 -7.21 -12.05
CA ALA A 147 4.49 -8.03 -11.91
C ALA A 147 5.30 -8.10 -13.21
N ARG A 148 4.65 -8.20 -14.37
CA ARG A 148 5.34 -8.17 -15.68
C ARG A 148 6.00 -6.83 -15.96
N LEU A 149 5.35 -5.73 -15.62
CA LEU A 149 5.92 -4.39 -15.78
C LEU A 149 7.11 -4.17 -14.86
N LEU A 150 7.02 -4.60 -13.61
CA LEU A 150 8.14 -4.54 -12.65
C LEU A 150 9.31 -5.42 -13.09
N MET A 151 9.07 -6.62 -13.61
CA MET A 151 10.14 -7.49 -14.12
C MET A 151 10.90 -6.82 -15.29
N LYS A 152 10.19 -6.13 -16.18
CA LYS A 152 10.78 -5.38 -17.30
C LYS A 152 11.56 -4.15 -16.87
N SER A 153 11.30 -3.58 -15.71
CA SER A 153 12.06 -2.41 -15.22
C SER A 153 13.36 -2.79 -14.52
N ILE A 154 13.47 -4.03 -14.04
CA ILE A 154 14.68 -4.58 -13.39
C ILE A 154 15.66 -5.15 -14.43
N THR A 155 15.14 -5.65 -15.56
CA THR A 155 15.92 -6.29 -16.64
C THR A 155 16.39 -5.27 -17.66
#